data_AF-A0A382N218-F1
#
_entry.id   AF-A0A382N218-F1
#
_cell.length_a   1.000
_cell.length_b   1.000
_cell.length_c   1.000
_cell.angle_alpha   90.00
_cell.angle_beta   90.00
_cell.angle_gamma   90.00
#
_symmetry.space_group_name_H-M   'P 1'
#
loop_
_entity.id
_entity.type
_entity.pdbx_description
1 polymer ?
#
loop_
_entity_poly.entity_id
_entity_poly.type
_entity_poly.pdbx_seq_one_letter_code
_entity_poly.pdbx_strand_id
1 'polypeptide(L)'
;MDYFDDLETRDPEVREQALLAELSNQIDNAIRNAPGWAKILSDVQPADLNSREALAELPITRKSELNTRQKNDPPFGGLTTAASNELDWVFCSPGPIYEPGARGGDFWRMGR
;
A
#
# COMPACT_ATOMS: atom_id res chain seq x y z
N MET A 1 -11.84 7.62 -26.96
CA MET A 1 -12.09 6.66 -25.86
C MET A 1 -12.28 7.54 -24.66
N ASP A 2 -13.51 7.66 -24.16
CA ASP A 2 -13.87 8.70 -23.18
C ASP A 2 -13.44 8.36 -21.74
N TYR A 3 -12.91 7.16 -21.54
CA TYR A 3 -12.45 6.58 -20.26
C TYR A 3 -11.17 5.75 -20.49
N PHE A 4 -10.28 5.65 -19.50
CA PHE A 4 -9.03 4.88 -19.61
C PHE A 4 -9.24 3.37 -19.63
N ASP A 5 -10.16 2.86 -18.81
CA ASP A 5 -10.56 1.45 -18.76
C ASP A 5 -12.01 1.28 -18.24
N ASP A 6 -12.47 0.03 -18.18
CA ASP A 6 -13.81 -0.29 -17.69
C ASP A 6 -13.98 -0.06 -16.17
N LEU A 7 -12.89 0.11 -15.40
CA LEU A 7 -12.95 0.36 -13.95
C LEU A 7 -13.45 1.78 -13.64
N GLU A 8 -13.33 2.69 -14.59
CA GLU A 8 -13.83 4.06 -14.49
C GLU A 8 -15.36 4.11 -14.45
N THR A 9 -16.00 3.29 -15.28
CA THR A 9 -17.46 3.34 -15.50
C THR A 9 -18.22 2.20 -14.84
N ARG A 10 -17.52 1.22 -14.22
CA ARG A 10 -18.17 0.10 -13.53
C ARG A 10 -19.21 0.56 -12.51
N ASP A 11 -20.23 -0.29 -12.34
CA ASP A 11 -21.28 -0.10 -11.35
C ASP A 11 -20.68 0.08 -9.94
N PRO A 12 -21.19 1.03 -9.12
CA PRO A 12 -20.70 1.27 -7.76
C PRO A 12 -20.68 0.05 -6.84
N GLU A 13 -21.69 -0.82 -6.93
CA GLU A 13 -21.78 -2.01 -6.08
C GLU A 13 -20.72 -3.05 -6.47
N VAL A 14 -20.56 -3.27 -7.79
CA VAL A 14 -19.50 -4.14 -8.32
C VAL A 14 -18.11 -3.61 -7.94
N ARG A 15 -17.93 -2.27 -7.96
CA ARG A 15 -16.69 -1.62 -7.52
C ARG A 15 -16.39 -1.89 -6.05
N GLU A 16 -17.37 -1.75 -5.20
CA GLU A 16 -17.21 -1.94 -3.75
C GLU A 16 -16.84 -3.38 -3.41
N GLN A 17 -17.56 -4.36 -3.95
CA GLN A 17 -17.26 -5.78 -3.73
C GLN A 17 -15.84 -6.13 -4.16
N ALA A 18 -15.40 -5.65 -5.33
CA ALA A 18 -14.05 -5.89 -5.83
C ALA A 18 -12.97 -5.22 -4.96
N LEU A 19 -13.21 -4.00 -4.46
CA LEU A 19 -12.25 -3.30 -3.60
C LEU A 19 -12.10 -3.97 -2.23
N LEU A 20 -13.20 -4.45 -1.64
CA LEU A 20 -13.17 -5.14 -0.35
C LEU A 20 -12.51 -6.51 -0.46
N ALA A 21 -12.71 -7.24 -1.56
CA ALA A 21 -11.98 -8.47 -1.83
C ALA A 21 -10.46 -8.21 -1.96
N GLU A 22 -10.08 -7.15 -2.67
CA GLU A 22 -8.67 -6.81 -2.87
C GLU A 22 -8.01 -6.25 -1.61
N LEU A 23 -8.76 -5.61 -0.72
CA LEU A 23 -8.25 -5.12 0.57
C LEU A 23 -7.62 -6.25 1.39
N SER A 24 -8.34 -7.35 1.59
CA SER A 24 -7.83 -8.53 2.30
C SER A 24 -6.53 -9.05 1.66
N ASN A 25 -6.51 -9.19 0.33
CA ASN A 25 -5.33 -9.66 -0.41
C ASN A 25 -4.13 -8.71 -0.24
N GLN A 26 -4.36 -7.40 -0.30
CA GLN A 26 -3.31 -6.41 -0.23
C GLN A 26 -2.72 -6.30 1.19
N ILE A 27 -3.54 -6.45 2.24
CA ILE A 27 -3.06 -6.48 3.63
C ILE A 27 -2.25 -7.76 3.88
N ASP A 28 -2.73 -8.92 3.43
CA ASP A 28 -2.00 -10.17 3.53
C ASP A 28 -0.64 -10.10 2.79
N ASN A 29 -0.63 -9.55 1.57
CA ASN A 29 0.60 -9.30 0.82
C ASN A 29 1.58 -8.40 1.59
N ALA A 30 1.09 -7.32 2.22
CA ALA A 30 1.92 -6.41 3.01
C ALA A 30 2.52 -7.12 4.24
N ILE A 31 1.73 -7.89 4.98
CA ILE A 31 2.19 -8.64 6.16
C ILE A 31 3.25 -9.67 5.77
N ARG A 32 3.03 -10.42 4.68
CA ARG A 32 3.96 -11.49 4.27
C ARG A 32 5.27 -10.97 3.70
N ASN A 33 5.23 -9.85 2.96
CA ASN A 33 6.35 -9.43 2.12
C ASN A 33 7.04 -8.16 2.60
N ALA A 34 6.53 -7.47 3.63
CA ALA A 34 7.12 -6.24 4.15
C ALA A 34 7.21 -6.28 5.70
N PRO A 35 8.42 -6.43 6.28
CA PRO A 35 8.58 -6.66 7.71
C PRO A 35 8.13 -5.49 8.60
N GLY A 36 8.12 -4.26 8.07
CA GLY A 36 7.56 -3.09 8.73
C GLY A 36 6.04 -3.17 8.83
N TRP A 37 5.36 -3.61 7.77
CA TRP A 37 3.92 -3.83 7.78
C TRP A 37 3.52 -5.02 8.67
N ALA A 38 4.29 -6.11 8.66
CA ALA A 38 4.07 -7.23 9.57
C ALA A 38 4.04 -6.81 11.05
N LYS A 39 4.90 -5.84 11.44
CA LYS A 39 4.91 -5.27 12.80
C LYS A 39 3.71 -4.37 13.05
N ILE A 40 3.40 -3.46 12.12
CA ILE A 40 2.28 -2.50 12.26
C ILE A 40 0.93 -3.22 12.34
N LEU A 41 0.77 -4.29 11.57
CA LEU A 41 -0.47 -5.03 11.38
C LEU A 41 -0.46 -6.36 12.16
N SER A 42 0.33 -6.45 13.22
CA SER A 42 0.54 -7.71 13.97
C SER A 42 -0.73 -8.27 14.61
N ASP A 43 -1.69 -7.41 14.95
CA ASP A 43 -3.00 -7.78 15.50
C ASP A 43 -4.13 -7.83 14.45
N VAL A 44 -3.80 -7.66 13.17
CA VAL A 44 -4.77 -7.62 12.07
C VAL A 44 -4.86 -9.00 11.41
N GLN A 45 -6.09 -9.51 11.28
CA GLN A 45 -6.36 -10.72 10.50
C GLN A 45 -6.90 -10.34 9.11
N PRO A 46 -6.14 -10.56 8.02
CA PRO A 46 -6.55 -10.11 6.68
C PRO A 46 -7.91 -10.63 6.22
N ALA A 47 -8.23 -11.89 6.56
CA ALA A 47 -9.48 -12.53 6.18
C ALA A 47 -10.74 -11.84 6.73
N ASP A 48 -10.60 -11.05 7.81
CA ASP A 48 -11.71 -10.31 8.42
C ASP A 48 -11.94 -8.95 7.75
N LEU A 49 -11.06 -8.52 6.83
CA LEU A 49 -11.12 -7.22 6.15
C LEU A 49 -11.97 -7.25 4.88
N ASN A 50 -13.25 -7.56 5.04
CA ASN A 50 -14.22 -7.68 3.94
C ASN A 50 -15.35 -6.65 3.99
N SER A 51 -15.27 -5.66 4.89
CA SER A 51 -16.27 -4.59 5.02
C SER A 51 -15.63 -3.22 5.29
N ARG A 52 -16.42 -2.15 5.20
CA ARG A 52 -15.98 -0.79 5.51
C ARG A 52 -15.69 -0.59 7.00
N GLU A 53 -16.46 -1.26 7.85
CA GLU A 53 -16.28 -1.24 9.30
C GLU A 53 -14.95 -1.90 9.65
N ALA A 54 -14.65 -3.06 9.07
CA ALA A 54 -13.37 -3.74 9.27
C ALA A 54 -12.19 -2.90 8.75
N LEU A 55 -12.34 -2.23 7.60
CA LEU A 55 -11.34 -1.28 7.09
C LEU A 55 -11.06 -0.13 8.08
N ALA A 56 -12.09 0.36 8.76
CA ALA A 56 -11.97 1.49 9.69
C ALA A 56 -11.18 1.13 10.97
N GLU A 57 -11.12 -0.15 11.34
CA GLU A 57 -10.37 -0.64 12.49
C GLU A 57 -8.86 -0.77 12.23
N LEU A 58 -8.40 -0.63 10.97
CA LEU A 58 -6.97 -0.71 10.66
C LEU A 58 -6.17 0.41 11.35
N PRO A 59 -4.98 0.09 11.90
CA PRO A 59 -4.15 1.08 12.57
C PRO A 59 -3.68 2.17 11.59
N ILE A 60 -3.81 3.43 12.01
CA ILE A 60 -3.37 4.58 11.21
C ILE A 60 -1.85 4.74 11.32
N THR A 61 -1.14 4.56 10.22
CA THR A 61 0.30 4.88 10.13
C THR A 61 0.49 6.38 9.87
N ARG A 62 1.05 7.12 10.83
CA ARG A 62 1.25 8.57 10.70
C ARG A 62 2.52 8.89 9.91
N LYS A 63 2.46 9.94 9.07
CA LYS A 63 3.63 10.41 8.30
C LYS A 63 4.86 10.72 9.17
N SER A 64 4.65 11.25 10.37
CA SER A 64 5.72 11.56 11.33
C SER A 64 6.49 10.34 11.82
N GLU A 65 5.88 9.15 11.79
CA GLU A 65 6.53 7.90 12.19
C GLU A 65 7.47 7.35 11.11
N LEU A 66 7.24 7.71 9.84
CA LEU A 66 8.00 7.16 8.71
C LEU A 66 9.48 7.46 8.83
N ASN A 67 9.85 8.68 9.24
CA ASN A 67 11.24 9.07 9.43
C ASN A 67 11.94 8.18 10.47
N THR A 68 11.30 7.95 11.63
CA THR A 68 11.84 7.09 12.69
C THR A 68 11.94 5.64 12.21
N ARG A 69 10.94 5.13 11.49
CA ARG A 69 10.96 3.77 10.93
C ARG A 69 12.11 3.59 9.93
N GLN A 70 12.30 4.54 9.01
CA GLN A 70 13.37 4.50 8.02
C GLN A 70 14.77 4.65 8.64
N LYS A 71 14.89 5.41 9.73
CA LYS A 71 16.15 5.46 10.51
C LYS A 71 16.48 4.14 11.17
N ASN A 72 15.47 3.44 11.70
CA ASN A 72 15.65 2.17 12.39
C ASN A 72 15.83 0.98 11.42
N ASP A 73 15.22 1.05 10.24
CA ASP A 73 15.24 -0.02 9.23
C ASP A 73 15.36 0.58 7.81
N PRO A 74 16.55 1.05 7.43
CA PRO A 74 16.76 1.72 6.16
C PRO A 74 16.62 0.79 4.95
N PRO A 75 16.26 1.30 3.76
CA PRO A 75 15.96 2.70 3.47
C PRO A 75 14.47 3.07 3.66
N PHE A 76 13.57 2.09 3.64
CA PHE A 76 12.12 2.33 3.57
C PHE A 76 11.33 1.97 4.85
N GLY A 77 12.01 1.63 5.94
CA GLY A 77 11.38 1.28 7.21
C GLY A 77 10.73 -0.11 7.20
N GLY A 78 11.16 -0.97 6.28
CA GLY A 78 10.54 -2.27 6.02
C GLY A 78 9.12 -2.18 5.41
N LEU A 79 8.74 -1.04 4.83
CA LEU A 79 7.37 -0.79 4.32
C LEU A 79 7.20 -1.07 2.82
N THR A 80 8.26 -1.50 2.13
CA THR A 80 8.22 -1.92 0.72
C THR A 80 8.25 -3.44 0.61
N THR A 81 7.49 -3.98 -0.35
CA THR A 81 7.51 -5.41 -0.68
C THR A 81 8.57 -5.76 -1.73
N ALA A 82 9.17 -4.75 -2.38
CA ALA A 82 10.27 -4.88 -3.31
C ALA A 82 11.60 -4.50 -2.64
N ALA A 83 12.67 -5.15 -3.05
CA ALA A 83 14.03 -4.82 -2.62
C ALA A 83 14.50 -3.52 -3.32
N SER A 84 15.41 -2.78 -2.67
CA SER A 84 15.86 -1.48 -3.18
C SER A 84 16.57 -1.55 -4.54
N ASN A 85 17.17 -2.68 -4.88
CA ASN A 85 17.82 -2.92 -6.17
C ASN A 85 16.84 -3.31 -7.30
N GLU A 86 15.56 -3.51 -6.99
CA GLU A 86 14.49 -3.76 -7.95
C GLU A 86 13.76 -2.46 -8.34
N LEU A 87 14.10 -1.35 -7.68
CA LEU A 87 13.49 -0.04 -7.91
C LEU A 87 14.30 0.77 -8.91
N ASP A 88 13.61 1.46 -9.83
CA ASP A 88 14.24 2.39 -10.77
C ASP A 88 14.66 3.70 -10.08
N TRP A 89 13.91 4.11 -9.06
CA TRP A 89 14.09 5.40 -8.37
C TRP A 89 13.85 5.31 -6.87
N VAL A 90 14.52 6.22 -6.16
CA VAL A 90 14.24 6.56 -4.76
C VAL A 90 13.95 8.05 -4.70
N PHE A 91 12.71 8.41 -4.37
CA PHE A 91 12.31 9.79 -4.15
C PHE A 91 12.61 10.17 -2.71
N CYS A 92 12.87 11.46 -2.46
CA CYS A 92 13.06 11.99 -1.12
C CYS A 92 12.17 13.22 -0.92
N SER A 93 11.18 13.09 -0.03
CA SER A 93 10.42 14.24 0.46
C SER A 93 11.31 15.14 1.33
N PRO A 94 11.03 16.46 1.44
CA PRO A 94 11.62 17.29 2.47
C PRO A 94 11.33 16.70 3.87
N GLY A 95 12.37 16.35 4.65
CA GLY A 95 12.22 15.75 5.99
C GLY A 95 12.65 14.28 6.10
N PRO A 96 13.87 13.96 5.67
CA PRO A 96 14.27 12.72 4.94
C PRO A 96 13.29 11.55 5.05
N ILE A 97 12.32 11.50 4.13
CA ILE A 97 11.45 10.33 3.90
C ILE A 97 11.71 9.85 2.47
N TYR A 98 12.09 8.58 2.35
CA TYR A 98 12.38 7.92 1.09
C TYR A 98 11.17 7.12 0.59
N GLU A 99 10.90 7.19 -0.70
CA GLU A 99 9.76 6.52 -1.35
C GLU A 99 10.23 5.75 -2.60
N PRO A 100 9.71 4.53 -2.83
CA PRO A 100 10.09 3.72 -3.99
C PRO A 100 9.49 4.25 -5.29
N GLY A 101 10.19 4.06 -6.40
CA GLY A 101 9.71 4.34 -7.75
C GLY A 101 10.09 3.25 -8.74
N ALA A 102 9.16 2.90 -9.63
CA ALA A 102 9.45 2.04 -10.78
C ALA A 102 8.82 2.58 -12.07
N ARG A 103 9.40 2.24 -13.22
CA ARG A 103 8.93 2.60 -14.57
C ARG A 103 7.83 1.69 -15.10
N GLY A 104 7.68 0.50 -14.52
CA GLY A 104 6.81 -0.55 -15.06
C GLY A 104 5.32 -0.27 -14.84
N GLY A 105 4.54 -0.34 -15.91
CA GLY A 105 3.08 -0.26 -15.87
C GLY A 105 2.56 1.05 -15.27
N ASP A 106 1.39 0.97 -14.64
CA ASP A 106 0.81 2.07 -13.85
C ASP A 106 1.28 1.97 -12.39
N PHE A 107 2.58 2.16 -12.16
CA PHE A 107 3.21 2.03 -10.83
C PHE A 107 2.51 2.86 -9.75
N TRP A 108 2.11 4.08 -10.10
CA TRP A 108 1.42 5.00 -9.18
C TRP A 108 -0.09 4.73 -9.06
N ARG A 109 -0.63 3.80 -9.87
CA ARG A 109 -2.08 3.51 -9.95
C ARG A 109 -2.91 4.77 -10.23
N MET A 110 -2.34 5.68 -11.05
CA MET A 110 -2.92 6.97 -11.42
C MET A 110 -3.59 6.93 -12.79
N GLY A 111 -3.46 5.82 -13.53
CA GLY A 111 -4.19 5.58 -14.77
C GLY A 111 -5.70 5.58 -14.51
N ARG A 112 -6.35 6.58 -15.08
CA ARG A 112 -7.78 6.91 -15.09
C ARG A 112 -7.98 7.77 -16.34
#